data_AF-A0A2T8WQJ3-F1
#
_entry.id   AF-A0A2T8WQJ3-F1
#
_cell.length_a   1.000
_cell.length_b   1.000
_cell.length_c   1.000
_cell.angle_alpha   90.00
_cell.angle_beta   90.00
_cell.angle_gamma   90.00
#
_symmetry.space_group_name_H-M   'P 1'
#
loop_
_entity.id
_entity.type
_entity.pdbx_description
1 polymer ?
#
loop_
_entity_poly.entity_id
_entity_poly.type
_entity_poly.pdbx_seq_one_letter_code
_entity_poly.pdbx_strand_id
1 'polypeptide(L)' 'MISNSDTKETRAIYAPFKLHRLNVHRSVSANGQRRGKAAEVIGVLDGRERYVSAPRRAGKTFSAAMEAAS' A
#
# COMPACT_ATOMS: atom_id res chain seq x y z
N MET A 1 -4.73 -1.28 -9.01
CA MET A 1 -3.97 -0.10 -8.54
C MET A 1 -3.00 -0.58 -7.47
N ILE A 2 -1.74 -0.17 -7.55
CA ILE A 2 -0.69 -0.55 -6.59
C ILE A 2 -0.01 0.75 -6.12
N SER A 3 0.37 0.82 -4.84
CA SER A 3 1.03 2.00 -4.24
C SER A 3 2.28 1.60 -3.46
N ASN A 4 3.34 2.40 -3.56
CA ASN A 4 4.57 2.21 -2.78
C ASN A 4 5.42 3.49 -2.75
N SER A 5 6.52 3.49 -2.00
CA SER A 5 7.46 4.61 -1.93
C SER A 5 8.11 4.90 -3.29
N ASP A 6 8.29 6.18 -3.61
CA ASP A 6 8.81 6.61 -4.91
C ASP A 6 10.35 6.46 -4.99
N THR A 7 10.82 5.24 -5.24
CA THR A 7 12.24 4.91 -5.46
C THR A 7 12.53 4.59 -6.94
N LYS A 8 13.81 4.51 -7.32
CA LYS A 8 14.20 4.14 -8.69
C LYS A 8 13.74 2.72 -9.03
N GLU A 9 13.83 1.82 -8.06
CA GLU A 9 13.47 0.41 -8.17
C GLU A 9 11.95 0.27 -8.36
N THR A 10 11.16 1.00 -7.55
CA THR A 10 9.70 0.99 -7.67
C THR A 10 9.25 1.50 -9.04
N ARG A 11 9.89 2.56 -9.58
CA ARG A 11 9.58 3.07 -10.93
C ARG A 11 9.91 2.07 -12.03
N ALA A 12 11.01 1.31 -11.89
CA ALA A 12 11.38 0.28 -12.86
C ALA A 12 10.35 -0.87 -12.86
N ILE A 13 9.96 -1.33 -11.67
CA ILE A 13 8.93 -2.37 -11.53
C ILE A 13 7.57 -1.88 -12.05
N TYR A 14 7.25 -0.60 -11.83
CA TYR A 14 5.96 -0.02 -12.22
C TYR A 14 5.97 0.60 -13.63
N ALA A 15 7.03 0.40 -14.42
CA ALA A 15 7.12 0.92 -15.79
C ALA A 15 5.91 0.57 -16.69
N PRO A 16 5.23 -0.59 -16.54
CA PRO A 16 4.03 -0.90 -17.32
C PRO A 16 2.76 -0.13 -16.91
N PHE A 17 2.78 0.60 -15.79
CA PHE A 17 1.59 1.27 -15.23
C PHE A 17 1.60 2.77 -15.55
N LYS A 18 0.41 3.38 -15.52
CA LYS A 18 0.32 4.85 -15.44
C LYS A 18 0.69 5.30 -14.03
N LEU A 19 1.81 6.01 -13.91
CA LEU A 19 2.35 6.44 -12.62
C LEU A 19 1.85 7.82 -12.18
N HIS A 20 1.40 7.90 -10.93
CA HIS A 20 1.02 9.13 -10.24
C HIS A 20 1.93 9.32 -9.02
N ARG A 21 2.65 10.44 -8.96
CA ARG A 21 3.57 10.77 -7.85
C ARG A 21 2.89 11.65 -6.82
N LEU A 22 3.18 11.39 -5.55
CA LEU A 22 2.60 12.09 -4.42
C LEU A 22 3.68 12.42 -3.39
N ASN A 23 3.57 13.57 -2.75
CA ASN A 23 4.34 13.88 -1.54
C ASN A 23 3.37 13.82 -0.36
N VAL A 24 3.57 12.85 0.53
CA VAL A 24 2.69 12.61 1.67
C VAL A 24 3.40 12.91 2.99
N HIS A 25 2.64 13.22 4.03
CA HIS A 25 3.14 13.27 5.39
C HIS A 25 2.74 11.97 6.09
N ARG A 26 3.72 11.10 6.44
CA ARG A 26 3.40 9.84 7.13
C ARG A 26 3.06 10.12 8.59
N SER A 27 1.84 9.82 8.99
CA SER A 27 1.32 10.09 10.33
C SER A 27 1.85 9.12 11.40
N VAL A 28 2.30 7.92 11.02
CA VAL A 28 2.69 6.87 11.97
C VAL A 28 4.07 6.31 11.60
N SER A 29 5.11 6.81 12.26
CA SER A 29 6.41 6.13 12.32
C SER A 29 6.65 5.71 13.77
N ALA A 30 7.02 4.44 14.00
CA ALA A 30 7.43 3.95 15.32
C ALA A 30 8.67 4.68 15.87
N ASN A 31 9.42 5.36 15.00
CA ASN A 31 10.49 6.28 15.35
C ASN A 31 10.08 7.72 15.02
N GLY A 32 9.84 8.55 16.03
CA GLY A 32 9.37 9.94 15.89
C GLY A 32 10.27 10.84 15.03
N GLN A 33 11.53 10.45 14.83
CA GLN A 33 12.52 11.14 13.97
C GLN A 33 12.25 10.99 12.46
N ARG A 34 11.46 10.00 12.02
CA ARG A 34 11.09 9.80 10.60
C ARG A 34 9.75 10.44 10.22
N ARG A 35 9.21 11.34 11.05
CA ARG A 35 8.06 12.18 10.65
C ARG A 35 8.54 13.20 9.63
N GLY A 36 8.10 13.06 8.38
CA GLY A 36 8.51 13.96 7.32
C GLY A 36 7.73 13.74 6.03
N LYS A 37 7.96 14.63 5.07
CA LYS A 37 7.51 14.45 3.69
C LYS A 37 8.15 13.19 3.13
N ALA A 38 7.34 12.29 2.60
CA ALA A 38 7.77 11.09 1.91
C ALA A 38 7.23 11.11 0.49
N ALA A 39 8.07 10.72 -0.46
CA ALA A 39 7.67 10.55 -1.84
C ALA A 39 7.02 9.16 -2.01
N GLU A 40 5.83 9.13 -2.58
CA GLU A 40 5.04 7.94 -2.89
C GLU A 40 4.67 7.94 -4.37
N VAL A 41 4.39 6.75 -4.89
CA VAL A 41 3.90 6.55 -6.25
C VAL A 41 2.71 5.57 -6.25
N ILE A 42 1.73 5.86 -7.11
CA ILE A 42 0.60 4.98 -7.41
C ILE A 42 0.71 4.55 -8.88
N GLY A 43 0.74 3.24 -9.11
CA GLY A 43 0.61 2.63 -10.43
C GLY A 43 -0.83 2.19 -10.71
N VAL A 44 -1.41 2.68 -11.80
CA VAL A 44 -2.75 2.30 -12.29
C VAL A 44 -2.61 1.48 -13.57
N LEU A 45 -3.29 0.32 -13.62
CA LEU A 45 -3.41 -0.46 -14.85
C LEU A 45 -4.39 0.26 -15.77
N ASP A 46 -4.01 0.43 -17.04
CA ASP A 46 -4.93 0.93 -18.05
C ASP A 46 -6.06 -0.09 -18.23
N GLY A 47 -7.31 0.36 -18.23
CA GLY A 47 -8.52 -0.43 -17.97
C GLY A 47 -8.89 -1.50 -19.01
N ARG A 48 -7.93 -1.94 -19.83
CA ARG A 48 -8.09 -2.95 -20.88
C ARG A 48 -8.31 -4.35 -20.32
N GLU A 49 -7.96 -4.59 -19.06
CA GLU A 49 -8.23 -5.85 -18.37
C GLU A 49 -8.62 -5.61 -16.91
N ARG A 50 -9.87 -5.93 -16.55
CA ARG A 50 -10.34 -5.88 -15.15
C ARG A 50 -9.87 -7.14 -14.42
N TYR A 51 -8.70 -7.07 -13.78
CA TYR A 51 -8.33 -8.08 -12.79
C TYR A 51 -9.21 -7.92 -11.54
N VAL A 52 -10.23 -8.78 -11.43
CA VAL A 52 -11.04 -8.89 -10.21
C VAL A 52 -10.20 -9.62 -9.17
N SER A 53 -9.96 -8.99 -8.02
CA SER A 53 -9.30 -9.67 -6.90
C SER A 53 -10.08 -10.93 -6.54
N ALA A 54 -9.38 -12.03 -6.28
CA ALA A 54 -10.02 -13.24 -5.76
C ALA A 54 -10.95 -12.91 -4.57
N PRO A 55 -12.07 -13.64 -4.40
CA PRO A 55 -12.99 -13.41 -3.29
C PRO A 55 -12.23 -13.35 -1.97
N ARG A 56 -12.54 -12.35 -1.14
CA ARG A 56 -11.93 -12.26 0.19
C ARG A 56 -12.28 -13.54 0.96
N ARG A 57 -11.27 -14.33 1.33
CA ARG A 57 -11.45 -15.39 2.32
C ARG A 57 -11.82 -14.72 3.64
N ALA A 58 -12.80 -15.28 4.36
CA ALA A 58 -13.14 -14.82 5.70
C ALA A 58 -11.85 -14.84 6.55
N GLY A 59 -11.38 -13.66 6.97
CA GLY A 59 -10.27 -13.57 7.91
C GLY A 59 -10.70 -14.15 9.24
N LYS A 60 -9.80 -14.87 9.94
CA LYS A 60 -10.00 -15.15 11.36
C LYS A 60 -10.13 -13.80 12.07
N THR A 61 -11.34 -13.49 12.53
CA THR A 61 -11.66 -12.30 13.28
C THR A 61 -10.77 -12.22 14.51
N PHE A 62 -10.35 -11.00 14.86
CA PHE A 62 -9.57 -10.63 16.05
C PHE A 62 -10.16 -11.12 17.40
N SER A 63 -11.28 -11.87 17.42
CA SER A 63 -11.94 -12.30 18.66
C SER A 63 -11.21 -13.43 19.39
N ALA A 64 -10.43 -14.27 18.68
CA ALA A 64 -9.69 -15.35 19.33
C ALA A 64 -8.54 -14.86 20.24
N ALA A 65 -8.08 -13.61 20.05
CA ALA A 65 -7.01 -13.02 20.87
C ALA A 65 -7.53 -12.36 22.17
N MET A 66 -8.83 -12.06 22.24
CA MET A 66 -9.44 -11.42 23.42
C MET A 66 -10.03 -12.46 24.40
N GLU A 67 -10.39 -13.65 23.92
CA GLU A 67 -10.95 -14.72 24.77
C GLU A 67 -9.89 -15.45 25.60
N ALA A 68 -8.61 -15.41 25.20
CA ALA A 68 -7.50 -15.98 25.98
C ALA A 68 -6.98 -15.05 27.09
N ALA A 69 -7.61 -13.88 27.28
CA ALA A 69 -7.20 -12.85 28.23
C ALA A 69 -8.22 -12.60 29.35
N SER A 70 -9.15 -13.52 29.59
CA SER A 70 -10.11 -13.45 30.71
C SER A 70 -9.94 -14.60 31.70
#